data_AF-A0A8T5U6E6-F1
#
_entry.id   AF-A0A8T5U6E6-F1
#
_cell.length_a   1.000
_cell.length_b   1.000
_cell.length_c   1.000
_cell.angle_alpha   90.00
_cell.angle_beta   90.00
_cell.angle_gamma   90.00
#
_symmetry.space_group_name_H-M   'P 1'
#
loop_
_entity.id
_entity.type
_entity.pdbx_description
1 polymer ?
#
loop_
_entity_poly.entity_id
_entity_poly.type
_entity_poly.pdbx_seq_one_letter_code
_entity_poly.pdbx_strand_id
1 'polypeptide(L)'
;MNGKRLFSCLITINLTLMLIVPIVNGQCYTCLDTGIIVCNNCQGSGRIPTSDPVEVCEYCRGLGVVQPTISKKSAFAQLGDQEVYVWGTFENDQAVGVYGIATAEVRSEISSFSSASNRTYFPPNEEIEVKVVVGDFPIDDWDWISKFGNLETNIYLSDADPLVCPLCDGDGILTPQITCSICGGTGSVDCPDCNLNLINGGDQNELIIGIVAIIGVVIIAFFLIKRKKTSESDLRKVPFYEFQNWVVQQFSGETSSIRDSRFGIDGYTNDGDPIQIKQSDEVGKNEVYKFANELSKKKSRRGIIVAFSFSEDVIDGVIGARQHYRLDIKTITAKELINRKI
;
A
#
# COMPACT_ATOMS: atom_id res chain seq x y z
N MET A 1 -79.83 -58.45 35.26
CA MET A 1 -78.49 -59.05 35.25
C MET A 1 -77.78 -58.65 33.97
N ASN A 2 -76.56 -58.12 34.11
CA ASN A 2 -75.42 -58.16 33.18
C ASN A 2 -75.60 -57.57 31.77
N GLY A 3 -74.74 -56.70 31.26
CA GLY A 3 -73.39 -56.37 31.71
C GLY A 3 -72.52 -56.13 30.47
N LYS A 4 -72.09 -54.88 30.29
CA LYS A 4 -70.79 -54.43 29.75
C LYS A 4 -70.11 -55.32 28.70
N ARG A 5 -69.91 -54.78 27.49
CA ARG A 5 -68.59 -54.48 26.91
C ARG A 5 -68.80 -53.54 25.70
N LEU A 6 -68.57 -52.23 25.78
CA LEU A 6 -67.27 -51.53 25.84
C LEU A 6 -66.32 -51.94 24.71
N PHE A 7 -66.16 -51.02 23.74
CA PHE A 7 -64.91 -50.40 23.27
C PHE A 7 -64.84 -50.29 21.75
N SER A 8 -64.56 -49.07 21.29
CA SER A 8 -63.97 -48.72 20.01
C SER A 8 -64.89 -48.65 18.78
N CYS A 9 -65.39 -47.44 18.50
CA CYS A 9 -65.37 -46.79 17.17
C CYS A 9 -66.35 -45.59 17.11
N LEU A 10 -66.31 -44.71 18.12
CA LEU A 10 -67.13 -43.49 18.14
C LEU A 10 -66.31 -42.23 18.49
N ILE A 11 -64.98 -42.30 18.30
CA ILE A 11 -64.09 -41.13 18.37
C ILE A 11 -63.17 -41.20 17.15
N THR A 12 -63.63 -40.57 16.06
CA THR A 12 -62.82 -39.98 14.98
C THR A 12 -63.73 -39.13 14.10
N ILE A 13 -64.59 -38.34 14.75
CA ILE A 13 -65.02 -37.04 14.22
C ILE A 13 -64.03 -36.04 14.84
N ASN A 14 -63.40 -35.20 14.01
CA ASN A 14 -62.38 -34.18 14.32
C ASN A 14 -60.91 -34.61 14.20
N LEU A 15 -60.41 -34.74 12.97
CA LEU A 15 -59.11 -34.20 12.56
C LEU A 15 -58.94 -34.42 11.05
N THR A 16 -58.25 -33.50 10.35
CA THR A 16 -57.94 -33.50 8.91
C THR A 16 -58.95 -32.86 7.94
N LEU A 17 -59.61 -31.77 8.36
CA LEU A 17 -59.98 -30.70 7.42
C LEU A 17 -59.53 -29.34 7.97
N MET A 18 -58.25 -29.27 8.30
CA MET A 18 -57.54 -28.05 8.65
C MET A 18 -56.20 -28.11 7.92
N LEU A 19 -55.89 -27.01 7.23
CA LEU A 19 -54.58 -26.62 6.70
C LEU A 19 -54.14 -27.23 5.37
N ILE A 20 -54.78 -26.79 4.29
CA ILE A 20 -54.02 -26.22 3.16
C ILE A 20 -54.72 -24.91 2.76
N VAL A 21 -54.68 -23.93 3.65
CA VAL A 21 -54.55 -22.56 3.16
C VAL A 21 -53.14 -22.55 2.57
N PRO A 22 -52.93 -22.33 1.27
CA PRO A 22 -51.61 -21.89 0.86
C PRO A 22 -51.40 -20.61 1.66
N ILE A 23 -50.57 -20.69 2.71
CA ILE A 23 -49.92 -19.51 3.21
C ILE A 23 -49.16 -19.04 1.99
N VAL A 24 -49.77 -18.12 1.25
CA VAL A 24 -49.09 -17.31 0.26
C VAL A 24 -48.18 -16.45 1.12
N ASN A 25 -47.09 -17.06 1.60
CA ASN A 25 -45.91 -16.34 2.00
C ASN A 25 -45.65 -15.48 0.79
N GLY A 26 -45.86 -14.18 0.93
CA GLY A 26 -45.59 -13.20 -0.10
C GLY A 26 -44.10 -13.25 -0.38
N GLN A 27 -43.67 -14.23 -1.17
CA GLN A 27 -42.30 -14.37 -1.56
C GLN A 27 -42.03 -13.20 -2.49
N CYS A 28 -41.11 -12.37 -2.06
CA CYS A 28 -40.74 -11.18 -2.79
C CYS A 28 -39.82 -11.65 -3.92
N TYR A 29 -40.40 -12.03 -5.07
CA TYR A 29 -39.67 -12.62 -6.20
C TYR A 29 -38.50 -11.74 -6.68
N THR A 30 -38.57 -10.43 -6.43
CA THR A 30 -37.54 -9.46 -6.78
C THR A 30 -36.22 -9.67 -6.01
N CYS A 31 -36.26 -10.23 -4.80
CA CYS A 31 -35.07 -10.38 -3.94
C CYS A 31 -34.97 -11.75 -3.24
N LEU A 32 -35.73 -12.74 -3.69
CA LEU A 32 -35.60 -14.13 -3.24
C LEU A 32 -35.64 -14.24 -1.70
N ASP A 33 -36.52 -13.46 -1.07
CA ASP A 33 -36.74 -13.42 0.38
C ASP A 33 -35.54 -12.95 1.25
N THR A 34 -34.47 -12.42 0.67
CA THR A 34 -33.37 -11.84 1.46
C THR A 34 -33.72 -10.47 2.06
N GLY A 35 -34.69 -9.77 1.44
CA GLY A 35 -35.02 -8.38 1.75
C GLY A 35 -34.01 -7.36 1.23
N ILE A 36 -32.91 -7.79 0.58
CA ILE A 36 -31.80 -6.93 0.16
C ILE A 36 -31.40 -7.28 -1.27
N ILE A 37 -31.28 -6.28 -2.15
CA ILE A 37 -30.79 -6.44 -3.53
C ILE A 37 -29.44 -5.79 -3.71
N VAL A 38 -28.68 -6.27 -4.70
CA VAL A 38 -27.45 -5.63 -5.15
C VAL A 38 -27.77 -4.23 -5.65
N CYS A 39 -27.03 -3.23 -5.18
CA CYS A 39 -27.24 -1.86 -5.61
C CYS A 39 -26.81 -1.70 -7.08
N ASN A 40 -27.78 -1.50 -7.97
CA ASN A 40 -27.52 -1.34 -9.42
C ASN A 40 -26.57 -0.18 -9.75
N ASN A 41 -26.56 0.87 -8.92
CA ASN A 41 -25.74 2.05 -9.17
C ASN A 41 -24.23 1.82 -8.98
N CYS A 42 -23.85 0.94 -8.04
CA CYS A 42 -22.44 0.57 -7.80
C CYS A 42 -22.13 -0.88 -8.16
N GLN A 43 -23.10 -1.61 -8.73
CA GLN A 43 -23.00 -3.02 -9.10
C GLN A 43 -22.48 -3.91 -7.95
N GLY A 44 -22.85 -3.61 -6.71
CA GLY A 44 -22.43 -4.38 -5.54
C GLY A 44 -21.11 -3.96 -4.89
N SER A 45 -20.32 -3.09 -5.52
CA SER A 45 -19.01 -2.67 -4.97
C SER A 45 -19.12 -1.70 -3.78
N GLY A 46 -20.30 -1.06 -3.60
CA GLY A 46 -20.49 0.02 -2.64
C GLY A 46 -19.86 1.35 -3.06
N ARG A 47 -19.15 1.39 -4.20
CA ARG A 47 -18.41 2.56 -4.67
C ARG A 47 -18.76 2.88 -6.12
N ILE A 48 -18.70 4.15 -6.49
CA ILE A 48 -18.86 4.59 -7.87
C ILE A 48 -17.65 5.42 -8.28
N PRO A 49 -17.15 5.24 -9.52
CA PRO A 49 -16.11 6.13 -10.05
C PRO A 49 -16.65 7.55 -10.14
N THR A 50 -15.86 8.54 -9.74
CA THR A 50 -16.21 9.94 -9.97
C THR A 50 -15.92 10.33 -11.41
N SER A 51 -16.56 11.42 -11.88
CA SER A 51 -16.24 12.05 -13.16
C SER A 51 -14.96 12.89 -13.10
N ASP A 52 -14.25 12.87 -11.98
CA ASP A 52 -13.03 13.65 -11.80
C ASP A 52 -11.93 13.17 -12.74
N PRO A 53 -10.96 14.04 -13.08
CA PRO A 53 -9.85 13.66 -13.93
C PRO A 53 -9.14 12.42 -13.38
N VAL A 54 -8.97 11.44 -14.25
CA VAL A 54 -8.27 10.19 -13.97
C VAL A 54 -6.83 10.54 -13.58
N GLU A 55 -6.46 10.25 -12.34
CA GLU A 55 -5.09 10.45 -11.89
C GLU A 55 -4.22 9.29 -12.39
N VAL A 56 -3.10 9.62 -13.03
CA VAL A 56 -2.13 8.60 -13.44
C VAL A 56 -1.53 8.00 -12.18
N CYS A 57 -1.55 6.68 -12.05
CA CYS A 57 -0.96 6.01 -10.89
C CYS A 57 0.55 6.29 -10.87
N GLU A 58 0.99 7.09 -9.91
CA GLU A 58 2.39 7.53 -9.88
C GLU A 58 3.38 6.40 -9.58
N TYR A 59 2.91 5.32 -8.95
CA TYR A 59 3.75 4.18 -8.60
C TYR A 59 4.21 3.42 -9.86
N CYS A 60 3.31 3.13 -10.78
CA CYS A 60 3.62 2.51 -12.08
C CYS A 60 3.74 3.53 -13.24
N ARG A 61 3.56 4.82 -12.98
CA ARG A 61 3.57 5.91 -13.97
C ARG A 61 2.60 5.69 -15.15
N GLY A 62 1.43 5.12 -14.89
CA GLY A 62 0.45 4.88 -15.94
C GLY A 62 0.59 3.56 -16.69
N LEU A 63 1.61 2.76 -16.38
CA LEU A 63 1.88 1.52 -17.11
C LEU A 63 1.04 0.33 -16.61
N GLY A 64 0.45 0.43 -15.42
CA GLY A 64 -0.26 -0.68 -14.79
C GLY A 64 0.64 -1.76 -14.21
N VAL A 65 1.92 -1.77 -14.58
CA VAL A 65 2.90 -2.73 -14.09
C VAL A 65 4.13 -2.05 -13.49
N VAL A 66 4.82 -2.75 -12.60
CA VAL A 66 6.09 -2.32 -12.01
C VAL A 66 7.18 -3.34 -12.27
N GLN A 67 8.39 -2.83 -12.49
CA GLN A 67 9.57 -3.66 -12.62
C GLN A 67 9.99 -4.12 -11.23
N PRO A 68 10.11 -5.44 -10.99
CA PRO A 68 10.51 -5.96 -9.70
C PRO A 68 11.98 -5.65 -9.43
N THR A 69 12.32 -5.38 -8.17
CA THR A 69 13.70 -5.24 -7.72
C THR A 69 14.21 -6.59 -7.21
N ILE A 70 15.20 -7.15 -7.89
CA ILE A 70 15.92 -8.36 -7.49
C ILE A 70 17.40 -8.00 -7.35
N SER A 71 17.93 -8.17 -6.14
CA SER A 71 19.27 -7.77 -5.76
C SER A 71 20.25 -8.93 -5.83
N LYS A 72 21.38 -8.75 -6.53
CA LYS A 72 22.50 -9.71 -6.50
C LYS A 72 23.27 -9.59 -5.19
N LYS A 73 23.43 -10.69 -4.45
CA LYS A 73 24.17 -10.76 -3.18
C LYS A 73 25.60 -11.22 -3.34
N SER A 74 25.81 -12.25 -4.16
CA SER A 74 27.12 -12.83 -4.39
C SER A 74 27.22 -13.36 -5.82
N ALA A 75 28.45 -13.59 -6.27
CA ALA A 75 28.74 -14.28 -7.52
C ALA A 75 30.02 -15.10 -7.37
N PHE A 76 30.04 -16.28 -7.96
CA PHE A 76 31.20 -17.17 -7.99
C PHE A 76 31.27 -17.89 -9.34
N ALA A 77 32.46 -18.23 -9.79
CA ALA A 77 32.67 -18.95 -11.04
C ALA A 77 33.65 -20.12 -10.88
N GLN A 78 33.43 -21.18 -11.64
CA GLN A 78 34.26 -22.38 -11.66
C GLN A 78 34.48 -22.85 -13.11
N LEU A 79 35.71 -23.23 -13.42
CA LEU A 79 36.07 -23.83 -14.70
C LEU A 79 35.56 -25.28 -14.78
N GLY A 80 34.95 -25.62 -15.91
CA GLY A 80 34.60 -26.98 -16.34
C GLY A 80 35.48 -27.47 -17.50
N ASP A 81 34.96 -28.41 -18.28
CA ASP A 81 35.60 -28.89 -19.52
C ASP A 81 35.02 -28.11 -20.72
N GLN A 82 35.77 -27.13 -21.21
CA GLN A 82 35.34 -26.17 -22.26
C GLN A 82 34.13 -25.30 -21.91
N GLU A 83 33.84 -25.16 -20.63
CA GLU A 83 32.76 -24.31 -20.12
C GLU A 83 33.14 -23.63 -18.80
N VAL A 84 32.46 -22.53 -18.50
CA VAL A 84 32.56 -21.80 -17.24
C VAL A 84 31.20 -21.81 -16.58
N TYR A 85 31.13 -22.37 -15.38
CA TYR A 85 29.96 -22.32 -14.54
C TYR A 85 29.98 -21.04 -13.71
N VAL A 86 28.92 -20.24 -13.80
CA VAL A 86 28.78 -18.99 -13.04
C VAL A 86 27.53 -19.10 -12.17
N TRP A 87 27.71 -18.94 -10.87
CA TRP A 87 26.64 -18.89 -9.88
C TRP A 87 26.44 -17.47 -9.40
N GLY A 88 25.19 -17.09 -9.19
CA GLY A 88 24.82 -15.87 -8.50
C GLY A 88 23.75 -16.15 -7.46
N THR A 89 23.92 -15.60 -6.26
CA THR A 89 22.86 -15.56 -5.26
C THR A 89 22.07 -14.27 -5.45
N PHE A 90 20.76 -14.40 -5.61
CA PHE A 90 19.83 -13.29 -5.83
C PHE A 90 18.75 -13.28 -4.75
N GLU A 91 18.39 -12.11 -4.25
CA GLU A 91 17.26 -11.90 -3.34
C GLU A 91 16.17 -11.11 -4.06
N ASN A 92 14.92 -11.57 -3.99
CA ASN A 92 13.78 -10.81 -4.46
C ASN A 92 13.28 -9.88 -3.34
N ASP A 93 13.47 -8.57 -3.53
CA ASP A 93 13.07 -7.55 -2.55
C ASP A 93 11.56 -7.25 -2.58
N GLN A 94 10.77 -8.01 -3.36
CA GLN A 94 9.33 -7.86 -3.49
C GLN A 94 8.57 -8.75 -2.49
N ALA A 95 7.36 -8.32 -2.11
CA ALA A 95 6.45 -9.11 -1.27
C ALA A 95 5.76 -10.26 -2.02
N VAL A 96 5.94 -10.35 -3.35
CA VAL A 96 5.38 -11.40 -4.21
C VAL A 96 6.50 -12.05 -5.03
N GLY A 97 6.32 -13.33 -5.36
CA GLY A 97 7.27 -14.04 -6.19
C GLY A 97 7.28 -13.56 -7.62
N VAL A 98 8.45 -13.58 -8.26
CA VAL A 98 8.70 -13.03 -9.59
C VAL A 98 9.42 -14.09 -10.42
N TYR A 99 9.16 -14.15 -11.72
CA TYR A 99 10.01 -14.93 -12.63
C TYR A 99 11.02 -14.04 -13.33
N GLY A 100 12.21 -14.56 -13.63
CA GLY A 100 13.23 -13.80 -14.36
C GLY A 100 14.30 -14.69 -14.98
N ILE A 101 15.21 -14.07 -15.72
CA ILE A 101 16.32 -14.70 -16.43
C ILE A 101 17.62 -14.06 -15.95
N ALA A 102 18.57 -14.88 -15.48
CA ALA A 102 19.91 -14.43 -15.16
C ALA A 102 20.82 -14.61 -16.38
N THR A 103 21.63 -13.62 -16.70
CA THR A 103 22.68 -13.70 -17.72
C THR A 103 24.03 -13.67 -17.05
N ALA A 104 24.90 -14.60 -17.44
CA ALA A 104 26.30 -14.58 -17.07
C ALA A 104 27.16 -14.13 -18.25
N GLU A 105 28.21 -13.39 -17.95
CA GLU A 105 29.25 -12.93 -18.87
C GLU A 105 30.61 -13.41 -18.38
N VAL A 106 31.42 -13.92 -19.29
CA VAL A 106 32.81 -14.30 -19.08
C VAL A 106 33.66 -13.53 -20.09
N ARG A 107 34.65 -12.79 -19.60
CA ARG A 107 35.58 -12.04 -20.47
C ARG A 107 36.91 -12.76 -20.61
N SER A 108 37.38 -12.87 -21.84
CA SER A 108 38.76 -13.21 -22.18
C SER A 108 39.57 -11.92 -22.39
N GLU A 109 40.80 -12.05 -22.90
CA GLU A 109 41.66 -10.90 -23.22
C GLU A 109 41.03 -9.96 -24.28
N ILE A 110 40.30 -10.51 -25.25
CA ILE A 110 39.80 -9.77 -26.42
C ILE A 110 38.29 -9.96 -26.69
N SER A 111 37.65 -10.94 -26.04
CA SER A 111 36.28 -11.34 -26.32
C SER A 111 35.43 -11.39 -25.04
N SER A 112 34.12 -11.23 -25.18
CA SER A 112 33.17 -11.50 -24.09
C SER A 112 32.14 -12.52 -24.54
N PHE A 113 31.92 -13.53 -23.71
CA PHE A 113 30.97 -14.60 -23.95
C PHE A 113 29.84 -14.50 -22.93
N SER A 114 28.61 -14.71 -23.36
CA SER A 114 27.46 -14.67 -22.46
C SER A 114 26.49 -15.82 -22.71
N SER A 115 25.80 -16.20 -21.65
CA SER A 115 24.74 -17.20 -21.68
C SER A 115 23.66 -16.81 -20.69
N ALA A 116 22.45 -17.34 -20.87
CA ALA A 116 21.30 -17.05 -20.03
C ALA A 116 20.80 -18.31 -19.33
N SER A 117 20.30 -18.16 -18.11
CA SER A 117 19.59 -19.22 -17.40
C SER A 117 18.25 -19.51 -18.08
N ASN A 118 17.63 -20.64 -17.71
CA ASN A 118 16.18 -20.77 -17.89
C ASN A 118 15.44 -19.71 -17.06
N ARG A 119 14.16 -19.49 -17.41
CA ARG A 119 13.26 -18.66 -16.60
C ARG A 119 13.10 -19.28 -15.21
N THR A 120 13.55 -18.56 -14.19
CA THR A 120 13.64 -19.00 -12.80
C THR A 120 12.63 -18.26 -11.94
N TYR A 121 12.03 -18.93 -10.96
CA TYR A 121 11.16 -18.31 -9.97
C TYR A 121 11.98 -17.81 -8.78
N PHE A 122 11.82 -16.54 -8.44
CA PHE A 122 12.43 -15.85 -7.30
C PHE A 122 11.35 -15.64 -6.22
N PRO A 123 11.31 -16.47 -5.16
CA PRO A 123 10.33 -16.34 -4.08
C PRO A 123 10.51 -15.02 -3.31
N PRO A 124 9.45 -14.46 -2.72
CA PRO A 124 9.50 -13.16 -2.06
C PRO A 124 10.39 -13.18 -0.81
N ASN A 125 11.33 -12.23 -0.70
CA ASN A 125 12.28 -12.09 0.41
C ASN A 125 13.10 -13.36 0.69
N GLU A 126 13.36 -14.16 -0.33
CA GLU A 126 14.22 -15.35 -0.23
C GLU A 126 15.42 -15.22 -1.16
N GLU A 127 16.56 -15.73 -0.69
CA GLU A 127 17.76 -15.88 -1.50
C GLU A 127 17.70 -17.18 -2.30
N ILE A 128 17.92 -17.09 -3.61
CA ILE A 128 18.09 -18.26 -4.47
C ILE A 128 19.42 -18.23 -5.20
N GLU A 129 19.98 -19.40 -5.43
CA GLU A 129 21.17 -19.58 -6.25
C GLU A 129 20.76 -19.89 -7.69
N VAL A 130 21.29 -19.12 -8.65
CA VAL A 130 21.10 -19.34 -10.07
C VAL A 130 22.43 -19.72 -10.71
N LYS A 131 22.45 -20.86 -11.40
CA LYS A 131 23.61 -21.35 -12.16
C LYS A 131 23.41 -21.08 -13.65
N VAL A 132 24.40 -20.45 -14.27
CA VAL A 132 24.48 -20.25 -15.72
C VAL A 132 25.75 -20.92 -16.25
N VAL A 133 25.63 -21.60 -17.39
CA VAL A 133 26.76 -22.25 -18.05
C VAL A 133 27.11 -21.42 -19.29
N VAL A 134 28.33 -20.90 -19.32
CA VAL A 134 28.88 -20.18 -20.48
C VAL A 134 29.87 -21.12 -21.17
N GLY A 135 29.61 -21.45 -22.43
CA GLY A 135 30.42 -22.39 -23.21
C GLY A 135 30.70 -21.87 -24.61
N ASP A 136 31.02 -22.79 -25.53
CA ASP A 136 31.31 -22.51 -26.95
C ASP A 136 32.47 -21.51 -27.16
N PHE A 137 33.46 -21.54 -26.27
CA PHE A 137 34.66 -20.73 -26.41
C PHE A 137 35.49 -21.18 -27.62
N PRO A 138 35.97 -20.27 -28.48
CA PRO A 138 37.05 -20.55 -29.41
C PRO A 138 38.25 -21.16 -28.67
N ILE A 139 38.97 -22.09 -29.32
CA ILE A 139 40.08 -22.83 -28.70
C ILE A 139 41.12 -21.88 -28.09
N ASP A 140 41.46 -20.78 -28.78
CA ASP A 140 42.44 -19.80 -28.32
C ASP A 140 41.96 -19.04 -27.06
N ASP A 141 40.66 -18.68 -27.00
CA ASP A 141 40.06 -18.05 -25.82
C ASP A 141 39.98 -19.02 -24.64
N TRP A 142 39.65 -20.29 -24.89
CA TRP A 142 39.61 -21.31 -23.83
C TRP A 142 40.99 -21.60 -23.23
N ASP A 143 42.04 -21.69 -24.06
CA ASP A 143 43.41 -21.88 -23.60
C ASP A 143 43.85 -20.72 -22.70
N TRP A 144 43.48 -19.48 -23.04
CA TRP A 144 43.72 -18.32 -22.21
C TRP A 144 42.95 -18.38 -20.88
N ILE A 145 41.63 -18.61 -20.95
CA ILE A 145 40.74 -18.67 -19.78
C ILE A 145 41.22 -19.72 -18.77
N SER A 146 41.57 -20.92 -19.25
CA SER A 146 41.98 -22.05 -18.41
C SER A 146 43.37 -21.88 -17.79
N LYS A 147 44.29 -21.15 -18.44
CA LYS A 147 45.66 -20.94 -17.96
C LYS A 147 45.80 -19.83 -16.92
N PHE A 148 45.08 -18.72 -17.09
CA PHE A 148 45.34 -17.52 -16.31
C PHE A 148 44.51 -17.41 -15.02
N GLY A 149 43.46 -18.21 -14.85
CA GLY A 149 42.71 -18.42 -13.58
C GLY A 149 41.97 -17.19 -13.02
N ASN A 150 42.31 -15.98 -13.45
CA ASN A 150 41.66 -14.72 -13.10
C ASN A 150 40.51 -14.47 -14.07
N LEU A 151 39.43 -15.24 -13.94
CA LEU A 151 38.23 -15.05 -14.73
C LEU A 151 37.54 -13.74 -14.34
N GLU A 152 37.47 -12.79 -15.26
CA GLU A 152 36.52 -11.70 -15.14
C GLU A 152 35.12 -12.22 -15.50
N THR A 153 34.36 -12.62 -14.48
CA THR A 153 32.97 -13.04 -14.63
C THR A 153 32.01 -12.03 -14.04
N ASN A 154 30.86 -11.86 -14.68
CA ASN A 154 29.71 -11.18 -14.12
C ASN A 154 28.47 -12.05 -14.27
N ILE A 155 27.55 -11.96 -13.33
CA ILE A 155 26.19 -12.49 -13.46
C ILE A 155 25.23 -11.40 -13.00
N TYR A 156 24.13 -11.24 -13.71
CA TYR A 156 23.11 -10.24 -13.42
C TYR A 156 21.75 -10.72 -13.91
N LEU A 157 20.68 -10.12 -13.41
CA LEU A 157 19.35 -10.38 -13.92
C LEU A 157 19.14 -9.54 -15.19
N SER A 158 18.94 -10.20 -16.33
CA SER A 158 18.78 -9.54 -17.63
C SER A 158 17.32 -9.28 -17.98
N ASP A 159 16.40 -10.10 -17.46
CA ASP A 159 14.96 -9.94 -17.64
C ASP A 159 14.21 -10.36 -16.38
N ALA A 160 13.10 -9.69 -16.11
CA ALA A 160 12.20 -10.00 -15.01
C ALA A 160 10.76 -9.74 -15.43
N ASP A 161 9.88 -10.69 -15.13
CA ASP A 161 8.46 -10.55 -15.39
C ASP A 161 7.91 -9.33 -14.63
N PRO A 162 7.20 -8.42 -15.33
CA PRO A 162 6.62 -7.26 -14.69
C PRO A 162 5.54 -7.69 -13.69
N LEU A 163 5.46 -7.00 -12.55
CA LEU A 163 4.41 -7.22 -11.56
C LEU A 163 3.22 -6.31 -11.82
N VAL A 164 2.00 -6.81 -11.61
CA VAL A 164 0.80 -5.99 -11.58
C VAL A 164 0.94 -4.95 -10.48
N CYS A 165 0.70 -3.68 -10.79
CA CYS A 165 0.84 -2.61 -9.83
C CYS A 165 -0.22 -2.75 -8.73
N PRO A 166 0.18 -2.90 -7.45
CA PRO A 166 -0.77 -3.13 -6.36
C PRO A 166 -1.63 -1.91 -6.02
N LEU A 167 -1.27 -0.71 -6.50
CA LEU A 167 -2.02 0.52 -6.23
C LEU A 167 -3.14 0.78 -7.23
N CYS A 168 -2.98 0.35 -8.48
CA CYS A 168 -3.96 0.58 -9.55
C CYS A 168 -4.47 -0.72 -10.18
N ASP A 169 -4.16 -1.86 -9.57
CA ASP A 169 -4.60 -3.19 -9.97
C ASP A 169 -4.39 -3.53 -11.45
N GLY A 170 -3.31 -2.98 -12.05
CA GLY A 170 -2.99 -3.21 -13.46
C GLY A 170 -3.47 -2.15 -14.45
N ASP A 171 -4.34 -1.23 -14.04
CA ASP A 171 -4.96 -0.28 -14.98
C ASP A 171 -4.08 0.94 -15.27
N GLY A 172 -3.06 1.18 -14.45
CA GLY A 172 -2.18 2.35 -14.56
C GLY A 172 -2.83 3.65 -14.09
N ILE A 173 -4.10 3.62 -13.73
CA ILE A 173 -4.87 4.79 -13.35
C ILE A 173 -5.50 4.61 -11.97
N LEU A 174 -5.53 5.70 -11.19
CA LEU A 174 -6.28 5.78 -9.95
C LEU A 174 -7.60 6.48 -10.27
N THR A 175 -8.68 5.70 -10.37
CA THR A 175 -10.01 6.26 -10.52
C THR A 175 -10.52 6.63 -9.13
N PRO A 176 -10.72 7.91 -8.80
CA PRO A 176 -11.26 8.27 -7.49
C PRO A 176 -12.63 7.62 -7.35
N GLN A 177 -12.80 6.89 -6.24
CA GLN A 177 -14.06 6.23 -5.95
C GLN A 177 -14.71 6.93 -4.77
N ILE A 178 -15.97 7.33 -4.93
CA ILE A 178 -16.79 7.83 -3.83
C ILE A 178 -17.74 6.73 -3.37
N THR A 179 -18.11 6.81 -2.08
CA THR A 179 -19.15 5.97 -1.51
C THR A 179 -20.45 6.18 -2.27
N CYS A 180 -21.07 5.09 -2.74
CA CYS A 180 -22.34 5.16 -3.44
C CYS A 180 -23.41 5.70 -2.49
N SER A 181 -23.94 6.88 -2.79
CA SER A 181 -24.94 7.57 -1.95
C SER A 181 -26.25 6.80 -1.81
N ILE A 182 -26.57 5.94 -2.79
CA ILE A 182 -27.80 5.15 -2.80
C ILE A 182 -27.76 4.01 -1.77
N CYS A 183 -26.62 3.32 -1.62
CA CYS A 183 -26.48 2.24 -0.64
C CYS A 183 -25.68 2.62 0.61
N GLY A 184 -25.20 3.87 0.70
CA GLY A 184 -24.33 4.30 1.80
C GLY A 184 -23.00 3.54 1.88
N GLY A 185 -22.57 2.89 0.79
CA GLY A 185 -21.31 2.15 0.75
C GLY A 185 -21.41 0.64 0.98
N THR A 186 -22.59 0.12 1.30
CA THR A 186 -22.77 -1.31 1.61
C THR A 186 -22.73 -2.22 0.37
N GLY A 187 -22.93 -1.64 -0.82
CA GLY A 187 -23.09 -2.40 -2.07
C GLY A 187 -24.50 -2.96 -2.28
N SER A 188 -25.39 -2.82 -1.29
CA SER A 188 -26.72 -3.43 -1.29
C SER A 188 -27.77 -2.46 -0.75
N VAL A 189 -29.02 -2.57 -1.24
CA VAL A 189 -30.14 -1.74 -0.77
C VAL A 189 -31.33 -2.61 -0.41
N ASP A 190 -32.16 -2.12 0.51
CA ASP A 190 -33.40 -2.79 0.87
C ASP A 190 -34.31 -2.92 -0.36
N CYS A 191 -34.92 -4.08 -0.49
CA CYS A 191 -35.79 -4.42 -1.60
C CYS A 191 -37.09 -3.59 -1.47
N PRO A 192 -37.35 -2.63 -2.39
CA PRO A 192 -38.45 -1.67 -2.23
C PRO A 192 -39.83 -2.34 -2.25
N ASP A 193 -39.92 -3.50 -2.92
CA ASP A 193 -41.16 -4.25 -3.08
C ASP A 193 -41.58 -5.04 -1.83
N CYS A 194 -40.66 -5.31 -0.88
CA CYS A 194 -41.00 -6.11 0.30
C CYS A 194 -41.36 -5.28 1.54
N ASN A 195 -41.26 -3.94 1.45
CA ASN A 195 -41.61 -3.06 2.57
C ASN A 195 -43.06 -2.54 2.51
N LEU A 196 -43.86 -3.07 1.58
CA LEU A 196 -45.28 -2.74 1.46
C LEU A 196 -46.15 -3.87 2.02
N ASN A 197 -46.61 -3.64 3.26
CA ASN A 197 -47.77 -4.26 3.91
C ASN A 197 -47.61 -5.63 4.60
N LEU A 198 -47.07 -5.55 5.82
CA LEU A 198 -47.56 -6.33 6.98
C LEU A 198 -48.22 -5.39 8.01
N ILE A 199 -48.95 -4.36 7.57
CA ILE A 199 -49.91 -3.64 8.42
C ILE A 199 -51.31 -4.03 7.99
N ASN A 200 -51.86 -5.02 8.72
CA ASN A 200 -53.28 -5.21 9.06
C ASN A 200 -53.38 -6.57 9.81
N GLY A 201 -53.71 -6.65 11.10
CA GLY A 201 -54.13 -5.64 12.04
C GLY A 201 -54.10 -6.22 13.47
N GLY A 202 -54.04 -5.34 14.45
CA GLY A 202 -54.03 -5.71 15.86
C GLY A 202 -53.71 -4.52 16.74
N ASP A 203 -54.78 -3.93 17.26
CA ASP A 203 -54.88 -2.99 18.37
C ASP A 203 -54.06 -1.69 18.38
N GLN A 204 -54.83 -0.60 18.41
CA GLN A 204 -54.43 0.68 18.94
C GLN A 204 -54.38 0.56 20.46
N ASN A 205 -53.19 0.46 21.05
CA ASN A 205 -52.87 1.21 22.26
C ASN A 205 -51.42 1.02 22.69
N GLU A 206 -50.88 2.14 23.16
CA GLU A 206 -49.72 2.29 24.04
C GLU A 206 -48.31 2.24 23.45
N LEU A 207 -47.64 3.39 23.66
CA LEU A 207 -46.22 3.62 23.90
C LEU A 207 -45.26 2.98 22.89
N ILE A 208 -44.46 3.78 22.17
CA ILE A 208 -43.17 4.19 22.75
C ILE A 208 -42.75 5.56 22.18
N ILE A 209 -42.55 6.45 23.14
CA ILE A 209 -41.73 7.66 23.07
C ILE A 209 -40.25 7.24 23.00
N GLY A 210 -39.50 7.83 22.08
CA GLY A 210 -38.03 7.70 21.96
C GLY A 210 -37.67 6.96 20.66
N ILE A 211 -37.01 7.57 19.67
CA ILE A 211 -35.81 8.40 19.73
C ILE A 211 -35.87 9.38 18.55
N VAL A 212 -36.11 10.67 18.83
CA VAL A 212 -35.75 11.79 17.94
C VAL A 212 -34.77 12.66 18.70
N ALA A 213 -33.56 12.17 18.82
CA ALA A 213 -32.38 12.95 19.20
C ALA A 213 -31.17 12.06 18.87
N ILE A 214 -30.50 12.31 17.74
CA ILE A 214 -29.04 12.21 17.47
C ILE A 214 -28.87 12.50 15.96
N ILE A 215 -29.24 13.70 15.51
CA ILE A 215 -28.64 14.31 14.31
C ILE A 215 -28.49 15.79 14.64
N GLY A 216 -27.45 16.14 15.37
CA GLY A 216 -27.26 17.53 15.80
C GLY A 216 -26.00 17.86 16.60
N VAL A 217 -25.02 16.95 16.74
CA VAL A 217 -23.80 17.24 17.52
C VAL A 217 -22.48 16.91 16.79
N VAL A 218 -22.48 16.16 15.69
CA VAL A 218 -21.18 15.72 15.10
C VAL A 218 -20.43 16.82 14.33
N ILE A 219 -21.07 17.94 13.96
CA ILE A 219 -20.40 18.99 13.15
C ILE A 219 -19.72 20.08 14.00
N ILE A 220 -19.98 20.21 15.30
CA ILE A 220 -19.34 21.27 16.12
C ILE A 220 -17.99 20.83 16.72
N ALA A 221 -17.72 19.54 16.86
CA ALA A 221 -16.43 19.07 17.38
C ALA A 221 -15.27 19.27 16.39
N PHE A 222 -15.53 19.35 15.08
CA PHE A 222 -14.48 19.53 14.08
C PHE A 222 -13.99 20.99 13.95
N PHE A 223 -14.75 21.97 14.48
CA PHE A 223 -14.38 23.39 14.42
C PHE A 223 -14.03 24.03 15.78
N LEU A 224 -14.02 23.24 16.87
CA LEU A 224 -13.59 23.68 18.21
C LEU A 224 -12.24 23.09 18.65
N ILE A 225 -11.37 22.68 17.74
CA ILE A 225 -9.95 22.45 18.03
C ILE A 225 -9.14 23.68 17.58
N LYS A 226 -9.51 24.85 18.12
CA LYS A 226 -8.65 26.02 18.08
C LYS A 226 -8.09 26.24 19.48
N ARG A 227 -6.80 25.93 19.63
CA ARG A 227 -5.89 26.29 20.74
C ARG A 227 -5.88 25.38 21.99
N LYS A 228 -5.80 24.06 21.84
CA LYS A 228 -5.02 23.31 22.83
C LYS A 228 -3.55 23.52 22.49
N LYS A 229 -2.72 23.95 23.45
CA LYS A 229 -1.26 24.02 23.25
C LYS A 229 -0.79 22.61 22.93
N THR A 230 -0.46 22.34 21.67
CA THR A 230 0.01 21.04 21.23
C THR A 230 1.31 20.72 21.95
N SER A 231 1.31 19.67 22.76
CA SER A 231 2.53 19.22 23.43
C SER A 231 3.31 18.27 22.54
N GLU A 232 4.61 18.12 22.79
CA GLU A 232 5.45 17.18 22.02
C GLU A 232 4.94 15.74 22.14
N SER A 233 4.41 15.35 23.31
CA SER A 233 3.84 14.01 23.53
C SER A 233 2.53 13.78 22.76
N ASP A 234 1.78 14.83 22.44
CA ASP A 234 0.63 14.73 21.56
C ASP A 234 1.08 14.51 20.11
N LEU A 235 2.11 15.24 19.64
CA LEU A 235 2.66 15.10 18.28
C LEU A 235 3.30 13.74 18.00
N ARG A 236 3.77 13.04 19.04
CA ARG A 236 4.29 11.67 18.91
C ARG A 236 3.20 10.64 18.61
N LYS A 237 1.95 10.96 18.93
CA LYS A 237 0.81 10.02 18.80
C LYS A 237 -0.01 10.22 17.53
N VAL A 238 0.13 11.38 16.88
CA VAL A 238 -0.59 11.63 15.63
C VAL A 238 0.03 10.80 14.50
N PRO A 239 -0.77 10.39 13.49
CA PRO A 239 -0.24 9.76 12.29
C PRO A 239 0.85 10.61 11.61
N PHE A 240 1.80 9.95 10.94
CA PHE A 240 2.94 10.61 10.29
C PHE A 240 2.52 11.77 9.37
N TYR A 241 1.49 11.55 8.56
CA TYR A 241 0.95 12.57 7.66
C TYR A 241 0.44 13.82 8.41
N GLU A 242 -0.23 13.63 9.56
CA GLU A 242 -0.70 14.74 10.38
C GLU A 242 0.46 15.49 11.04
N PHE A 243 1.49 14.79 11.49
CA PHE A 243 2.71 15.41 12.02
C PHE A 243 3.44 16.23 10.94
N GLN A 244 3.57 15.69 9.73
CA GLN A 244 4.17 16.38 8.60
C GLN A 244 3.42 17.69 8.29
N ASN A 245 2.10 17.62 8.17
CA ASN A 245 1.27 18.81 7.92
C ASN A 245 1.39 19.83 9.05
N TRP A 246 1.40 19.38 10.30
CA TRP A 246 1.58 20.26 11.45
C TRP A 246 2.93 21.01 11.39
N VAL A 247 4.02 20.31 11.04
CA VAL A 247 5.36 20.92 10.90
C VAL A 247 5.37 21.95 9.78
N VAL A 248 4.86 21.62 8.59
CA VAL A 248 4.83 22.53 7.43
C VAL A 248 4.05 23.81 7.75
N GLN A 249 2.93 23.69 8.48
CA GLN A 249 2.15 24.84 8.95
C GLN A 249 2.95 25.77 9.87
N GLN A 250 3.88 25.25 10.70
CA GLN A 250 4.72 26.10 11.55
C GLN A 250 5.67 27.01 10.74
N PHE A 251 5.96 26.67 9.49
CA PHE A 251 6.76 27.48 8.58
C PHE A 251 5.92 28.36 7.65
N SER A 252 4.59 28.40 7.83
CA SER A 252 3.66 28.96 6.85
C SER A 252 3.95 28.42 5.44
N GLY A 253 4.34 27.14 5.39
CA GLY A 253 4.87 26.49 4.21
C GLY A 253 3.82 25.74 3.41
N GLU A 254 4.28 25.08 2.35
CA GLU A 254 3.47 24.23 1.50
C GLU A 254 3.99 22.79 1.52
N THR A 255 3.07 21.82 1.42
CA THR A 255 3.44 20.41 1.32
C THR A 255 4.13 20.14 0.00
N SER A 256 5.10 19.26 0.02
CA SER A 256 5.86 18.90 -1.17
C SER A 256 4.99 18.21 -2.24
N SER A 257 5.42 18.30 -3.50
CA SER A 257 4.89 17.40 -4.53
C SER A 257 5.36 15.97 -4.26
N ILE A 258 4.63 14.97 -4.75
CA ILE A 258 5.00 13.56 -4.53
C ILE A 258 6.40 13.26 -5.11
N ARG A 259 6.74 13.89 -6.25
CA ARG A 259 8.09 13.83 -6.82
C ARG A 259 9.15 14.29 -5.82
N ASP A 260 8.87 15.37 -5.09
CA ASP A 260 9.83 15.92 -4.14
C ASP A 260 9.93 15.08 -2.87
N SER A 261 8.82 14.47 -2.43
CA SER A 261 8.78 13.51 -1.33
C SER A 261 9.65 12.28 -1.57
N ARG A 262 9.75 11.78 -2.82
CA ARG A 262 10.68 10.68 -3.18
C ARG A 262 12.16 11.04 -2.97
N PHE A 263 12.49 12.32 -2.96
CA PHE A 263 13.82 12.82 -2.66
C PHE A 263 13.99 13.19 -1.18
N GLY A 264 13.05 12.76 -0.32
CA GLY A 264 13.07 13.04 1.12
C GLY A 264 12.81 14.51 1.45
N ILE A 265 12.11 15.25 0.59
CA ILE A 265 11.63 16.61 0.85
C ILE A 265 10.13 16.52 1.13
N ASP A 266 9.73 16.80 2.36
CA ASP A 266 8.37 16.63 2.84
C ASP A 266 7.53 17.91 2.72
N GLY A 267 8.19 19.06 2.66
CA GLY A 267 7.55 20.36 2.41
C GLY A 267 8.55 21.46 2.11
N TYR A 268 8.04 22.68 2.00
CA TYR A 268 8.82 23.89 1.76
C TYR A 268 8.42 24.97 2.74
N THR A 269 9.37 25.79 3.21
CA THR A 269 9.04 27.01 3.96
C THR A 269 8.37 28.03 3.04
N ASN A 270 7.79 29.09 3.61
CA ASN A 270 7.29 30.22 2.83
C ASN A 270 8.36 30.88 1.93
N ASP A 271 9.65 30.77 2.30
CA ASP A 271 10.78 31.27 1.50
C ASP A 271 11.26 30.26 0.44
N GLY A 272 10.59 29.12 0.31
CA GLY A 272 10.93 28.04 -0.63
C GLY A 272 12.08 27.14 -0.18
N ASP A 273 12.49 27.18 1.09
CA ASP A 273 13.54 26.28 1.59
C ASP A 273 12.95 24.88 1.81
N PRO A 274 13.56 23.82 1.26
CA PRO A 274 13.08 22.45 1.42
C PRO A 274 13.21 21.96 2.86
N ILE A 275 12.19 21.25 3.34
CA ILE A 275 12.07 20.71 4.68
C ILE A 275 11.99 19.18 4.59
N GLN A 276 12.83 18.48 5.35
CA GLN A 276 12.69 17.06 5.64
C GLN A 276 12.18 16.89 7.06
N ILE A 277 11.22 15.98 7.25
CA ILE A 277 10.48 15.79 8.49
C ILE A 277 10.62 14.33 8.92
N LYS A 278 11.14 14.11 10.13
CA LYS A 278 11.32 12.80 10.74
C LYS A 278 10.51 12.73 12.02
N GLN A 279 9.52 11.84 12.08
CA GLN A 279 8.75 11.59 13.30
C GLN A 279 9.49 10.58 14.21
N SER A 280 10.75 10.86 14.53
CA SER A 280 11.62 9.98 15.32
C SER A 280 12.59 10.79 16.21
N ASP A 281 13.16 10.10 17.19
CA ASP A 281 14.27 10.59 18.00
C ASP A 281 15.63 10.26 17.39
N GLU A 282 16.68 10.89 17.93
CA GLU A 282 18.09 10.57 17.65
C GLU A 282 18.44 10.58 16.16
N VAL A 283 17.89 11.54 15.40
CA VAL A 283 18.24 11.71 13.99
C VAL A 283 19.70 12.16 13.88
N GLY A 284 20.52 11.36 13.20
CA GLY A 284 21.97 11.55 13.16
C GLY A 284 22.57 11.93 11.82
N LYS A 285 23.89 11.87 11.77
CA LYS A 285 24.75 12.29 10.65
C LYS A 285 24.33 11.72 9.29
N ASN A 286 23.92 10.46 9.26
CA ASN A 286 23.56 9.77 8.02
C ASN A 286 22.37 10.42 7.32
N GLU A 287 21.34 10.82 8.08
CA GLU A 287 20.15 11.47 7.51
C GLU A 287 20.49 12.86 6.95
N VAL A 288 21.38 13.60 7.63
CA VAL A 288 21.88 14.89 7.12
C VAL A 288 22.57 14.72 5.76
N TYR A 289 23.41 13.69 5.60
CA TYR A 289 24.09 13.44 4.32
C TYR A 289 23.16 12.99 3.21
N LYS A 290 22.20 12.09 3.51
CA LYS A 290 21.17 11.70 2.54
C LYS A 290 20.41 12.92 2.05
N PHE A 291 19.96 13.77 2.96
CA PHE A 291 19.25 14.99 2.60
C PHE A 291 20.13 15.96 1.80
N ALA A 292 21.37 16.19 2.24
CA ALA A 292 22.34 17.02 1.52
C ALA A 292 22.57 16.55 0.08
N ASN A 293 22.73 15.23 -0.12
CA ASN A 293 22.90 14.64 -1.44
C ASN A 293 21.70 14.94 -2.34
N GLU A 294 20.47 14.78 -1.86
CA GLU A 294 19.27 15.06 -2.64
C GLU A 294 19.09 16.56 -2.94
N LEU A 295 19.40 17.44 -1.97
CA LEU A 295 19.37 18.88 -2.19
C LEU A 295 20.41 19.34 -3.23
N SER A 296 21.58 18.71 -3.24
CA SER A 296 22.64 19.02 -4.21
C SER A 296 22.19 18.76 -5.66
N LYS A 297 21.42 17.69 -5.88
CA LYS A 297 20.84 17.37 -7.20
C LYS A 297 19.81 18.42 -7.65
N LYS A 298 19.09 19.02 -6.70
CA LYS A 298 18.10 20.07 -6.95
C LYS A 298 18.67 21.49 -7.02
N LYS A 299 19.98 21.66 -6.84
CA LYS A 299 20.66 22.97 -6.82
C LYS A 299 20.13 23.91 -5.73
N SER A 300 19.48 23.38 -4.69
CA SER A 300 19.15 24.16 -3.49
C SER A 300 20.43 24.51 -2.75
N ARG A 301 20.45 25.60 -1.98
CA ARG A 301 21.60 26.00 -1.15
C ARG A 301 21.34 25.89 0.35
N ARG A 302 20.08 25.72 0.74
CA ARG A 302 19.61 25.66 2.11
C ARG A 302 18.63 24.51 2.26
N GLY A 303 18.51 23.99 3.48
CA GLY A 303 17.50 22.99 3.84
C GLY A 303 17.26 22.94 5.34
N ILE A 304 16.11 22.41 5.73
CA ILE A 304 15.72 22.25 7.13
C ILE A 304 15.41 20.79 7.39
N ILE A 305 15.95 20.23 8.48
CA ILE A 305 15.52 18.92 9.00
C ILE A 305 14.78 19.16 10.32
N VAL A 306 13.58 18.61 10.42
CA VAL A 306 12.76 18.64 11.63
C VAL A 306 12.64 17.24 12.20
N ALA A 307 12.94 17.08 13.49
CA ALA A 307 12.83 15.81 14.21
C ALA A 307 12.36 16.03 15.66
N PHE A 308 12.12 14.96 16.42
CA PHE A 308 11.90 15.13 17.87
C PHE A 308 13.21 15.40 18.61
N SER A 309 14.29 14.71 18.24
CA SER A 309 15.64 14.93 18.76
C SER A 309 16.69 14.53 17.73
N PHE A 310 17.92 14.99 17.95
CA PHE A 310 19.07 14.69 17.11
C PHE A 310 20.18 14.09 17.97
N SER A 311 20.92 13.13 17.41
CA SER A 311 22.11 12.57 18.07
C SER A 311 23.28 13.53 18.05
N GLU A 312 24.29 13.30 18.89
CA GLU A 312 25.45 14.19 19.03
C GLU A 312 26.24 14.36 17.71
N ASP A 313 26.29 13.30 16.89
CA ASP A 313 26.98 13.29 15.60
C ASP A 313 26.28 14.10 14.49
N VAL A 314 25.06 14.62 14.74
CA VAL A 314 24.34 15.45 13.77
C VAL A 314 25.12 16.70 13.41
N ILE A 315 25.90 17.24 14.36
CA ILE A 315 26.72 18.44 14.19
C ILE A 315 27.79 18.20 13.13
N ASP A 316 28.44 17.03 13.15
CA ASP A 316 29.39 16.62 12.12
C ASP A 316 28.72 16.49 10.75
N GLY A 317 27.48 16.00 10.72
CA GLY A 317 26.68 15.94 9.50
C GLY A 317 26.43 17.31 8.90
N VAL A 318 26.05 18.29 9.72
CA VAL A 318 25.79 19.67 9.28
C VAL A 318 27.07 20.36 8.80
N ILE A 319 28.18 20.21 9.54
CA ILE A 319 29.50 20.74 9.13
C ILE A 319 29.94 20.09 7.81
N GLY A 320 29.81 18.78 7.69
CA GLY A 320 30.13 18.02 6.48
C GLY A 320 29.28 18.42 5.28
N ALA A 321 27.97 18.64 5.47
CA ALA A 321 27.07 19.15 4.42
C ALA A 321 27.55 20.51 3.89
N ARG A 322 27.96 21.41 4.79
CA ARG A 322 28.47 22.74 4.42
C ARG A 322 29.81 22.65 3.68
N GLN A 323 30.72 21.78 4.12
CA GLN A 323 32.04 21.65 3.52
C GLN A 323 32.03 20.92 2.17
N HIS A 324 31.31 19.80 2.07
CA HIS A 324 31.33 18.92 0.91
C HIS A 324 30.30 19.30 -0.15
N TYR A 325 29.10 19.72 0.26
CA TYR A 325 27.99 20.01 -0.65
C TYR A 325 27.74 21.51 -0.84
N ARG A 326 28.41 22.37 -0.06
CA ARG A 326 28.17 23.82 -0.01
C ARG A 326 26.71 24.15 0.33
N LEU A 327 26.09 23.31 1.17
CA LEU A 327 24.71 23.44 1.62
C LEU A 327 24.65 23.90 3.07
N ASP A 328 23.74 24.81 3.38
CA ASP A 328 23.43 25.19 4.76
C ASP A 328 22.19 24.44 5.25
N ILE A 329 22.41 23.38 6.04
CA ILE A 329 21.32 22.58 6.61
C ILE A 329 21.10 23.00 8.07
N LYS A 330 19.86 23.36 8.40
CA LYS A 330 19.44 23.69 9.76
C LYS A 330 18.65 22.54 10.36
N THR A 331 19.04 22.08 11.54
CA THR A 331 18.26 21.14 12.34
C THR A 331 17.37 21.90 13.31
N ILE A 332 16.11 21.49 13.45
CA ILE A 332 15.11 22.11 14.34
C ILE A 332 14.33 21.00 15.02
N THR A 333 14.20 21.06 16.34
CA THR A 333 13.35 20.09 17.05
C THR A 333 11.87 20.48 17.04
N ALA A 334 10.97 19.50 17.12
CA ALA A 334 9.54 19.75 17.31
C ALA A 334 9.27 20.62 18.55
N LYS A 335 10.07 20.42 19.61
CA LYS A 335 10.04 21.24 20.83
C LYS A 335 10.39 22.71 20.57
N GLU A 336 11.40 22.97 19.74
CA GLU A 336 11.71 24.34 19.32
C GLU A 336 10.57 24.98 18.54
N LEU A 337 9.90 24.23 17.66
CA LEU A 337 8.73 24.73 16.92
C LEU A 337 7.56 25.07 17.84
N ILE A 338 7.27 24.23 18.84
CA ILE A 338 6.23 24.51 19.85
C ILE A 338 6.57 25.78 20.65
N ASN A 339 7.85 25.99 20.96
CA ASN A 339 8.30 27.10 21.81
C ASN A 339 8.51 28.41 21.03
N ARG A 340 8.58 28.36 19.69
CA ARG A 340 8.54 29.56 18.86
C ARG A 340 7.16 30.19 19.01
N LYS A 341 7.11 31.28 19.76
CA LYS A 341 6.01 32.24 19.64
C LYS A 341 6.12 32.84 18.24
N ILE A 342 5.29 32.36 17.31
CA ILE A 342 5.01 33.01 16.03
C ILE A 342 4.15 34.24 16.30
#